data_AF-A0A8K0SDS9-F1
#
_entry.id   AF-A0A8K0SDS9-F1
#
_cell.length_a   1.000
_cell.length_b   1.000
_cell.length_c   1.000
_cell.angle_alpha   90.00
_cell.angle_beta   90.00
_cell.angle_gamma   90.00
#
_symmetry.space_group_name_H-M   'P 1'
#
loop_
_entity.id
_entity.type
_entity.pdbx_description
1 polymer ?
#
loop_
_entity_poly.entity_id
_entity_poly.type
_entity_poly.pdbx_seq_one_letter_code
_entity_poly.pdbx_strand_id
1 'polypeptide(L)'
;MRAALPICVAGLAAFARAQYEIRPADFSTWFNITEFPNAQSENVSYWQAEAYKTAGWDLYYWYQSRCLIQQKYPALASLADGFIAPARAFDSVYFLGHAYVSSWAIDTGDGLILIDALQNPEEAQRIIIPGLAAFGFSGSDIKALIITHEHFDHYGGALYLQSTFGTRVYATEEAWRTMANVRGTPSKDDVLEDGGIVQVGNTSIIIAKTPGHTPGTASFIFPVKDRGVAYTAGLWGGLGLPGSAEAMSQQIESYRKFRSIAERHGVDVLMGNHQTHDLSAQNLDLLRYRTCDENECSIQNPYIVTTEKYSRFTRVMEMCVRIAAARRGYNLRV
;
A
#
# COMPACT_ATOMS: atom_id res chain seq x y z
N MET A 1 14.31 -29.43 -57.38
CA MET A 1 13.03 -28.71 -57.26
C MET A 1 12.80 -28.39 -55.79
N ARG A 2 12.98 -27.11 -55.41
CA ARG A 2 12.63 -26.58 -54.09
C ARG A 2 11.31 -25.84 -54.24
N ALA A 3 10.28 -26.26 -53.51
CA ALA A 3 9.04 -25.49 -53.40
C ALA A 3 9.18 -24.54 -52.21
N ALA A 4 9.17 -23.23 -52.49
CA ALA A 4 9.09 -22.19 -51.48
C ALA A 4 7.62 -22.03 -51.04
N LEU A 5 7.36 -22.12 -49.73
CA LEU A 5 6.07 -21.68 -49.18
C LEU A 5 6.03 -20.15 -49.13
N PRO A 6 4.88 -19.53 -49.46
CA PRO A 6 4.73 -18.09 -49.41
C PRO A 6 4.61 -17.61 -47.95
N ILE A 7 5.46 -16.64 -47.61
CA ILE A 7 5.36 -15.87 -46.36
C ILE A 7 4.04 -15.11 -46.43
N CYS A 8 3.08 -15.48 -45.58
CA CYS A 8 1.84 -14.76 -45.42
C CYS A 8 2.14 -13.43 -44.72
N VAL A 9 2.19 -12.36 -45.51
CA VAL A 9 2.31 -10.96 -45.06
C VAL A 9 0.96 -10.54 -44.48
N ALA A 10 0.63 -11.05 -43.29
CA ALA A 10 -0.55 -10.68 -42.53
C ALA A 10 -0.16 -10.46 -41.06
N GLY A 11 0.69 -9.46 -40.83
CA GLY A 11 1.14 -9.10 -39.48
C GLY A 11 1.62 -7.65 -39.32
N LEU A 12 1.67 -6.86 -40.38
CA LEU A 12 2.17 -5.47 -40.34
C LEU A 12 1.05 -4.40 -40.22
N ALA A 13 -0.21 -4.81 -40.01
CA ALA A 13 -1.36 -3.90 -40.01
C ALA A 13 -2.11 -3.80 -38.66
N ALA A 14 -1.46 -4.12 -37.54
CA ALA A 14 -2.01 -3.89 -36.19
C ALA A 14 -1.18 -2.92 -35.34
N PHE A 15 -0.17 -2.25 -35.91
CA PHE A 15 0.55 -1.12 -35.31
C PHE A 15 0.12 0.20 -35.97
N ALA A 16 -1.17 0.49 -35.98
CA ALA A 16 -1.66 1.80 -36.44
C ALA A 16 -3.06 2.08 -35.90
N ARG A 17 -3.14 2.51 -34.63
CA ARG A 17 -4.05 3.56 -34.10
C ARG A 17 -3.99 3.63 -32.57
N ALA A 18 -2.80 3.87 -32.04
CA ALA A 18 -2.67 4.87 -30.99
C ALA A 18 -1.94 6.03 -31.67
N GLN A 19 -2.64 7.10 -32.01
CA GLN A 19 -1.98 8.34 -32.41
C GLN A 19 -1.27 8.88 -31.17
N TYR A 20 -0.03 8.43 -30.94
CA TYR A 20 0.90 9.21 -30.15
C TYR A 20 1.23 10.44 -31.01
N GLU A 21 0.47 11.52 -30.86
CA GLU A 21 0.98 12.84 -31.20
C GLU A 21 2.22 13.05 -30.34
N ILE A 22 3.40 12.75 -30.88
CA ILE A 22 4.65 13.21 -30.29
C ILE A 22 4.67 14.71 -30.52
N ARG A 23 4.07 15.46 -29.58
CA ARG A 23 4.22 16.91 -29.52
C ARG A 23 5.71 17.21 -29.35
N PRO A 24 6.29 18.21 -30.05
CA PRO A 24 7.65 18.63 -29.76
C PRO A 24 7.78 18.94 -28.26
N ALA A 25 8.84 18.44 -27.64
CA ALA A 25 9.06 18.65 -26.22
C ALA A 25 9.19 20.15 -25.94
N ASP A 26 8.25 20.69 -25.15
CA ASP A 26 8.33 22.07 -24.67
C ASP A 26 9.27 22.13 -23.46
N PHE A 27 10.56 22.37 -23.74
CA PHE A 27 11.59 22.49 -22.73
C PHE A 27 11.44 23.74 -21.83
N SER A 28 10.58 24.70 -22.18
CA SER A 28 10.33 25.87 -21.31
C SER A 28 9.69 25.47 -19.98
N THR A 29 9.04 24.30 -19.94
CA THR A 29 8.44 23.71 -18.73
C THR A 29 9.32 22.63 -18.08
N TRP A 30 10.40 22.19 -18.74
CA TRP A 30 11.28 21.13 -18.24
C TRP A 30 12.09 21.53 -16.99
N PHE A 31 12.27 22.83 -16.78
CA PHE A 31 12.96 23.37 -15.61
C PHE A 31 11.98 23.90 -14.55
N ASN A 32 10.71 23.50 -14.60
CA ASN A 32 9.73 23.77 -13.54
C ASN A 32 10.04 22.89 -12.31
N ILE A 33 11.19 23.17 -11.70
CA ILE A 33 11.62 22.56 -10.44
C ILE A 33 10.62 23.01 -9.38
N THR A 34 10.19 22.07 -8.54
CA THR A 34 9.34 22.38 -7.40
C THR A 34 10.08 23.37 -6.49
N GLU A 35 9.63 24.62 -6.46
CA GLU A 35 10.18 25.64 -5.60
C GLU A 35 9.60 25.55 -4.19
N PHE A 36 10.46 25.79 -3.20
CA PHE A 36 10.11 25.81 -1.80
C PHE A 36 10.54 27.14 -1.19
N PRO A 37 9.81 28.24 -1.47
CA PRO A 37 10.23 29.59 -1.08
C PRO A 37 10.33 29.77 0.44
N ASN A 38 9.59 28.95 1.20
CA ASN A 38 9.61 28.95 2.66
C ASN A 38 10.51 27.85 3.25
N ALA A 39 11.36 27.20 2.44
CA ALA A 39 12.17 26.09 2.91
C ALA A 39 13.12 26.49 4.05
N GLN A 40 13.16 25.66 5.08
CA GLN A 40 14.16 25.73 6.14
C GLN A 40 15.40 24.93 5.71
N SER A 41 16.29 25.53 4.93
CA SER A 41 17.40 24.81 4.26
C SER A 41 18.29 24.00 5.21
N GLU A 42 18.57 24.50 6.41
CA GLU A 42 19.35 23.75 7.43
C GLU A 42 18.59 22.49 7.89
N ASN A 43 17.29 22.61 8.16
CA ASN A 43 16.46 21.48 8.58
C ASN A 43 16.30 20.46 7.45
N VAL A 44 16.10 20.91 6.20
CA VAL A 44 16.05 20.02 5.03
C VAL A 44 17.35 19.25 4.91
N SER A 45 18.50 19.93 5.00
CA SER A 45 19.82 19.31 4.87
C SER A 45 20.07 18.29 5.99
N TYR A 46 19.74 18.64 7.22
CA TYR A 46 19.88 17.75 8.38
C TYR A 46 19.06 16.47 8.21
N TRP A 47 17.75 16.59 7.94
CA TRP A 47 16.89 15.40 7.83
C TRP A 47 17.21 14.57 6.58
N GLN A 48 17.66 15.19 5.49
CA GLN A 48 18.15 14.47 4.32
C GLN A 48 19.36 13.60 4.67
N ALA A 49 20.35 14.14 5.37
CA ALA A 49 21.54 13.39 5.78
C ALA A 49 21.18 12.21 6.71
N GLU A 50 20.33 12.46 7.71
CA GLU A 50 19.89 11.42 8.65
C GLU A 50 19.05 10.33 7.96
N ALA A 51 18.13 10.72 7.06
CA ALA A 51 17.31 9.77 6.31
C ALA A 51 18.14 8.92 5.35
N TYR A 52 19.08 9.53 4.63
CA TYR A 52 19.97 8.83 3.72
C TYR A 52 20.84 7.81 4.48
N LYS A 53 21.44 8.22 5.59
CA LYS A 53 22.26 7.35 6.44
C LYS A 53 21.45 6.20 7.04
N THR A 54 20.24 6.47 7.53
CA THR A 54 19.37 5.45 8.14
C THR A 54 18.84 4.46 7.10
N ALA A 55 18.51 4.95 5.90
CA ALA A 55 18.01 4.12 4.83
C ALA A 55 19.05 3.12 4.33
N GLY A 56 20.31 3.54 4.20
CA GLY A 56 21.32 2.70 3.57
C GLY A 56 20.91 2.25 2.16
N TRP A 57 21.54 1.19 1.65
CA TRP A 57 21.21 0.64 0.33
C TRP A 57 19.91 -0.18 0.33
N ASP A 58 19.63 -0.85 1.44
CA ASP A 58 18.53 -1.81 1.57
C ASP A 58 17.15 -1.16 1.72
N LEU A 59 17.09 0.14 2.05
CA LEU A 59 15.86 0.94 2.05
C LEU A 59 15.92 2.15 1.09
N TYR A 60 16.92 2.19 0.19
CA TYR A 60 17.14 3.35 -0.69
C TYR A 60 15.94 3.67 -1.58
N TYR A 61 15.22 2.64 -2.07
CA TYR A 61 14.01 2.83 -2.87
C TYR A 61 12.97 3.72 -2.16
N TRP A 62 12.71 3.46 -0.88
CA TRP A 62 11.72 4.22 -0.12
C TRP A 62 12.20 5.62 0.21
N TYR A 63 13.50 5.77 0.53
CA TYR A 63 14.11 7.09 0.66
C TYR A 63 13.97 7.90 -0.63
N GLN A 64 14.31 7.32 -1.78
CA GLN A 64 14.22 7.98 -3.08
C GLN A 64 12.77 8.38 -3.40
N SER A 65 11.81 7.49 -3.20
CA SER A 65 10.41 7.72 -3.58
C SER A 65 9.68 8.68 -2.63
N ARG A 66 10.10 8.78 -1.35
CA ARG A 66 9.37 9.53 -0.31
C ARG A 66 10.09 10.76 0.22
N CYS A 67 11.42 10.74 0.31
CA CYS A 67 12.20 11.85 0.89
C CYS A 67 12.68 12.84 -0.18
N LEU A 68 12.96 12.40 -1.40
CA LEU A 68 13.51 13.29 -2.44
C LEU A 68 12.43 14.16 -3.08
N ILE A 69 12.85 15.30 -3.64
CA ILE A 69 11.94 16.22 -4.35
C ILE A 69 11.46 15.50 -5.61
N GLN A 70 10.14 15.37 -5.77
CA GLN A 70 9.58 15.07 -7.08
C GLN A 70 9.54 16.36 -7.90
N GLN A 71 10.05 16.30 -9.12
CA GLN A 71 9.88 17.38 -10.10
C GLN A 71 8.40 17.45 -10.48
N LYS A 72 7.85 18.67 -10.59
CA LYS A 72 6.46 18.90 -11.02
C LYS A 72 6.36 18.77 -12.53
N TYR A 73 6.67 17.60 -13.07
CA TYR A 73 6.32 17.30 -14.45
C TYR A 73 4.85 16.86 -14.49
N PRO A 74 4.00 17.43 -15.36
CA PRO A 74 2.82 16.71 -15.77
C PRO A 74 3.29 15.37 -16.33
N ALA A 75 2.65 14.27 -15.92
CA ALA A 75 2.97 12.96 -16.46
C ALA A 75 2.90 13.03 -18.00
N LEU A 76 4.05 12.95 -18.67
CA LEU A 76 4.12 13.02 -20.13
C LEU A 76 3.42 11.80 -20.77
N ALA A 77 3.31 10.73 -20.00
CA ALA A 77 2.41 9.61 -20.21
C ALA A 77 1.91 9.13 -18.84
N SER A 78 0.62 8.85 -18.73
CA SER A 78 0.08 8.03 -17.64
C SER A 78 0.00 6.60 -18.15
N LEU A 79 0.72 5.68 -17.51
CA LEU A 79 0.46 4.25 -17.71
C LEU A 79 -0.85 3.96 -16.99
N ALA A 80 -1.77 3.24 -17.64
CA ALA A 80 -2.97 2.75 -16.96
C ALA A 80 -2.56 1.95 -15.72
N ASP A 81 -3.35 2.03 -14.65
CA ASP A 81 -3.13 1.21 -13.47
C ASP A 81 -3.08 -0.26 -13.89
N GLY A 82 -1.90 -0.85 -13.78
CA GLY A 82 -1.66 -2.23 -14.16
C GLY A 82 -2.46 -3.18 -13.28
N PHE A 83 -3.09 -4.18 -13.88
CA PHE A 83 -3.64 -5.30 -13.12
C PHE A 83 -2.49 -6.13 -12.53
N ILE A 84 -2.55 -6.40 -11.23
CA ILE A 84 -1.69 -7.37 -10.58
C ILE A 84 -2.53 -8.63 -10.38
N ALA A 85 -2.04 -9.77 -10.90
CA ALA A 85 -2.76 -11.02 -10.76
C ALA A 85 -2.92 -11.39 -9.27
N PRO A 86 -4.08 -11.91 -8.84
CA PRO A 86 -4.26 -12.43 -7.49
C PRO A 86 -3.16 -13.43 -7.16
N ALA A 87 -2.51 -13.24 -6.01
CA ALA A 87 -1.35 -14.03 -5.64
C ALA A 87 -1.33 -14.33 -4.14
N ARG A 88 -0.78 -15.48 -3.77
CA ARG A 88 -0.55 -15.88 -2.39
C ARG A 88 0.78 -15.29 -1.92
N ALA A 89 0.74 -14.30 -1.02
CA ALA A 89 1.94 -13.67 -0.46
C ALA A 89 2.50 -14.48 0.73
N PHE A 90 1.61 -15.06 1.54
CA PHE A 90 1.91 -15.96 2.66
C PHE A 90 0.88 -17.10 2.66
N ASP A 91 1.11 -18.15 3.45
CA ASP A 91 0.29 -19.38 3.47
C ASP A 91 -1.22 -19.10 3.52
N SER A 92 -1.60 -18.08 4.31
CA SER A 92 -2.98 -17.64 4.54
C SER A 92 -3.25 -16.18 4.13
N VAL A 93 -2.37 -15.54 3.35
CA VAL A 93 -2.53 -14.13 2.94
C VAL A 93 -2.48 -13.99 1.43
N TYR A 94 -3.51 -13.37 0.87
CA TYR A 94 -3.76 -13.24 -0.56
C TYR A 94 -3.85 -11.78 -0.96
N PHE A 95 -3.13 -11.42 -2.02
CA PHE A 95 -3.21 -10.11 -2.65
C PHE A 95 -4.39 -10.06 -3.63
N LEU A 96 -5.22 -9.03 -3.51
CA LEU A 96 -6.45 -8.79 -4.29
C LEU A 96 -6.53 -7.34 -4.82
N GLY A 97 -5.39 -6.65 -4.92
CA GLY A 97 -5.32 -5.27 -5.40
C GLY A 97 -4.91 -5.11 -6.86
N HIS A 98 -4.46 -3.91 -7.20
CA HIS A 98 -3.89 -3.56 -8.50
C HIS A 98 -2.62 -2.71 -8.33
N ALA A 99 -2.05 -2.20 -9.42
CA ALA A 99 -0.78 -1.48 -9.41
C ALA A 99 -0.78 -0.16 -8.63
N TYR A 100 -1.94 0.30 -8.16
CA TYR A 100 -2.04 1.50 -7.34
C TYR A 100 -2.42 1.15 -5.90
N VAL A 101 -3.61 0.55 -5.66
CA VAL A 101 -4.08 0.21 -4.31
C VAL A 101 -3.98 -1.29 -4.06
N SER A 102 -3.58 -1.64 -2.84
CA SER A 102 -3.52 -3.02 -2.35
C SER A 102 -4.79 -3.36 -1.58
N SER A 103 -5.30 -4.56 -1.79
CA SER A 103 -6.32 -5.19 -0.95
C SER A 103 -5.80 -6.56 -0.53
N TRP A 104 -5.99 -6.93 0.73
CA TRP A 104 -5.43 -8.15 1.31
C TRP A 104 -6.52 -9.00 1.94
N ALA A 105 -6.67 -10.25 1.49
CA ALA A 105 -7.49 -11.23 2.18
C ALA A 105 -6.63 -12.12 3.07
N ILE A 106 -7.07 -12.33 4.30
CA ILE A 106 -6.41 -13.18 5.30
C ILE A 106 -7.38 -14.30 5.66
N ASP A 107 -6.98 -15.55 5.35
CA ASP A 107 -7.73 -16.74 5.71
C ASP A 107 -7.49 -17.11 7.18
N THR A 108 -8.59 -17.17 7.92
CA THR A 108 -8.61 -17.39 9.37
C THR A 108 -9.05 -18.80 9.77
N GLY A 109 -9.33 -19.66 8.79
CA GLY A 109 -9.97 -20.96 8.99
C GLY A 109 -11.47 -20.91 9.31
N ASP A 110 -12.03 -19.72 9.60
CA ASP A 110 -13.47 -19.48 9.84
C ASP A 110 -13.99 -18.34 8.93
N GLY A 111 -13.46 -18.28 7.71
CA GLY A 111 -13.68 -17.20 6.75
C GLY A 111 -12.53 -16.20 6.70
N LEU A 112 -12.78 -15.07 6.05
CA LEU A 112 -11.77 -14.10 5.67
C LEU A 112 -11.88 -12.80 6.43
N ILE A 113 -10.73 -12.22 6.74
CA ILE A 113 -10.60 -10.78 6.97
C ILE A 113 -10.11 -10.17 5.66
N LEU A 114 -10.81 -9.16 5.15
CA LEU A 114 -10.39 -8.36 4.01
C LEU A 114 -9.89 -7.00 4.51
N ILE A 115 -8.72 -6.55 4.08
CA ILE A 115 -8.17 -5.22 4.35
C ILE A 115 -8.27 -4.40 3.07
N ASP A 116 -9.02 -3.29 3.15
CA ASP A 116 -9.42 -2.39 2.07
C ASP A 116 -10.22 -3.05 0.92
N ALA A 117 -11.10 -2.26 0.31
CA ALA A 117 -12.08 -2.68 -0.71
C ALA A 117 -11.93 -1.94 -2.05
N LEU A 118 -10.73 -1.43 -2.33
CA LEU A 118 -10.40 -0.71 -3.57
C LEU A 118 -11.30 0.52 -3.83
N GLN A 119 -11.25 1.07 -5.03
CA GLN A 119 -11.77 2.40 -5.31
C GLN A 119 -13.26 2.48 -5.55
N ASN A 120 -13.93 1.40 -5.94
CA ASN A 120 -15.35 1.47 -6.29
C ASN A 120 -15.99 0.07 -6.31
N PRO A 121 -17.34 -0.01 -6.39
CA PRO A 121 -18.04 -1.29 -6.50
C PRO A 121 -17.61 -2.15 -7.69
N GLU A 122 -17.26 -1.53 -8.82
CA GLU A 122 -16.85 -2.25 -10.03
C GLU A 122 -15.51 -2.96 -9.83
N GLU A 123 -14.55 -2.31 -9.17
CA GLU A 123 -13.27 -2.92 -8.79
C GLU A 123 -13.47 -4.04 -7.77
N ALA A 124 -14.32 -3.88 -6.76
CA ALA A 124 -14.65 -4.98 -5.87
C ALA A 124 -15.26 -6.16 -6.63
N GLN A 125 -16.21 -5.91 -7.53
CA GLN A 125 -16.85 -6.95 -8.33
C GLN A 125 -15.91 -7.62 -9.34
N ARG A 126 -14.97 -6.89 -9.94
CA ARG A 126 -14.14 -7.38 -11.04
C ARG A 126 -12.71 -7.76 -10.66
N ILE A 127 -12.24 -7.36 -9.48
CA ILE A 127 -10.89 -7.66 -8.97
C ILE A 127 -10.99 -8.51 -7.72
N ILE A 128 -11.65 -8.03 -6.66
CA ILE A 128 -11.70 -8.75 -5.37
C ILE A 128 -12.45 -10.07 -5.53
N ILE A 129 -13.68 -10.06 -6.05
CA ILE A 129 -14.50 -11.29 -6.12
C ILE A 129 -13.86 -12.38 -7.00
N PRO A 130 -13.37 -12.10 -8.23
CA PRO A 130 -12.66 -13.09 -9.02
C PRO A 130 -11.33 -13.52 -8.40
N GLY A 131 -10.64 -12.60 -7.71
CA GLY A 131 -9.40 -12.91 -7.01
C GLY A 131 -9.59 -13.85 -5.83
N LEU A 132 -10.67 -13.70 -5.07
CA LEU A 132 -11.08 -14.65 -4.04
C LEU A 132 -11.39 -16.02 -4.64
N ALA A 133 -12.13 -16.06 -5.75
CA ALA A 133 -12.49 -17.29 -6.44
C ALA A 133 -11.26 -18.08 -6.93
N ALA A 134 -10.17 -17.39 -7.31
CA ALA A 134 -8.91 -18.02 -7.69
C ALA A 134 -8.27 -18.84 -6.54
N PHE A 135 -8.63 -18.55 -5.29
CA PHE A 135 -8.18 -19.27 -4.10
C PHE A 135 -9.28 -20.14 -3.47
N GLY A 136 -10.42 -20.31 -4.14
CA GLY A 136 -11.54 -21.13 -3.66
C GLY A 136 -12.48 -20.44 -2.68
N PHE A 137 -12.37 -19.12 -2.55
CA PHE A 137 -13.26 -18.31 -1.69
C PHE A 137 -14.30 -17.54 -2.51
N SER A 138 -15.30 -17.03 -1.81
CA SER A 138 -16.37 -16.19 -2.32
C SER A 138 -16.51 -14.90 -1.49
N GLY A 139 -17.29 -13.94 -1.97
CA GLY A 139 -17.59 -12.73 -1.20
C GLY A 139 -18.30 -13.02 0.13
N SER A 140 -19.06 -14.13 0.22
CA SER A 140 -19.74 -14.57 1.44
C SER A 140 -18.80 -15.11 2.52
N ASP A 141 -17.56 -15.41 2.15
CA ASP A 141 -16.54 -15.84 3.12
C ASP A 141 -15.92 -14.66 3.88
N ILE A 142 -16.12 -13.42 3.42
CA ILE A 142 -15.61 -12.21 4.08
C ILE A 142 -16.43 -11.93 5.35
N LYS A 143 -15.85 -12.22 6.51
CA LYS A 143 -16.46 -11.98 7.83
C LYS A 143 -16.24 -10.55 8.32
N ALA A 144 -15.08 -9.99 8.01
CA ALA A 144 -14.71 -8.64 8.40
C ALA A 144 -14.03 -7.92 7.22
N LEU A 145 -14.51 -6.75 6.86
CA LEU A 145 -13.80 -5.80 6.01
C LEU A 145 -13.24 -4.68 6.89
N ILE A 146 -11.91 -4.56 6.95
CA ILE A 146 -11.20 -3.54 7.71
C ILE A 146 -10.72 -2.45 6.75
N ILE A 147 -11.12 -1.21 7.00
CA ILE A 147 -10.71 -0.04 6.23
C ILE A 147 -9.51 0.62 6.91
N THR A 148 -8.41 0.80 6.17
CA THR A 148 -7.21 1.48 6.66
C THR A 148 -7.46 2.96 6.91
N HIS A 149 -8.13 3.64 5.97
CA HIS A 149 -8.49 5.06 6.10
C HIS A 149 -9.58 5.49 5.11
N GLU A 150 -10.08 6.71 5.31
CA GLU A 150 -11.24 7.29 4.63
C GLU A 150 -10.96 7.93 3.25
N HIS A 151 -9.97 7.45 2.50
CA HIS A 151 -9.87 7.78 1.08
C HIS A 151 -10.61 6.77 0.21
N PHE A 152 -11.23 7.27 -0.85
CA PHE A 152 -12.18 6.51 -1.66
C PHE A 152 -11.55 5.29 -2.33
N ASP A 153 -10.26 5.36 -2.63
CA ASP A 153 -9.46 4.26 -3.17
C ASP A 153 -9.31 3.06 -2.22
N HIS A 154 -9.68 3.20 -0.94
CA HIS A 154 -9.61 2.11 0.06
C HIS A 154 -10.97 1.58 0.52
N TYR A 155 -12.02 2.40 0.52
CA TYR A 155 -13.35 1.97 0.99
C TYR A 155 -14.40 1.92 -0.12
N GLY A 156 -14.09 2.33 -1.35
CA GLY A 156 -15.09 2.56 -2.40
C GLY A 156 -15.89 1.31 -2.78
N GLY A 157 -15.33 0.11 -2.63
CA GLY A 157 -16.05 -1.16 -2.79
C GLY A 157 -16.82 -1.65 -1.55
N ALA A 158 -16.68 -0.99 -0.40
CA ALA A 158 -17.19 -1.49 0.89
C ALA A 158 -18.72 -1.59 0.93
N LEU A 159 -19.43 -0.58 0.40
CA LEU A 159 -20.91 -0.62 0.36
C LEU A 159 -21.41 -1.82 -0.46
N TYR A 160 -20.76 -2.11 -1.60
CA TYR A 160 -21.12 -3.26 -2.43
C TYR A 160 -20.94 -4.58 -1.67
N LEU A 161 -19.82 -4.76 -0.98
CA LEU A 161 -19.56 -5.96 -0.19
C LEU A 161 -20.56 -6.09 0.97
N GLN A 162 -20.82 -5.01 1.69
CA GLN A 162 -21.80 -4.96 2.78
C GLN A 162 -23.22 -5.29 2.27
N SER A 163 -23.69 -4.65 1.20
CA SER A 163 -25.05 -4.84 0.70
C SER A 163 -25.28 -6.19 0.02
N THR A 164 -24.24 -6.76 -0.59
CA THR A 164 -24.35 -7.98 -1.39
C THR A 164 -24.12 -9.24 -0.56
N PHE A 165 -23.16 -9.20 0.37
CA PHE A 165 -22.73 -10.37 1.14
C PHE A 165 -23.01 -10.26 2.64
N GLY A 166 -23.53 -9.12 3.11
CA GLY A 166 -23.71 -8.87 4.54
C GLY A 166 -22.38 -8.70 5.28
N THR A 167 -21.31 -8.35 4.56
CA THR A 167 -19.97 -8.17 5.14
C THR A 167 -19.98 -7.06 6.19
N ARG A 168 -19.45 -7.37 7.38
CA ARG A 168 -19.33 -6.41 8.47
C ARG A 168 -18.13 -5.51 8.26
N VAL A 169 -18.33 -4.20 8.31
CA VAL A 169 -17.30 -3.20 8.00
C VAL A 169 -16.74 -2.56 9.28
N TYR A 170 -15.41 -2.49 9.37
CA TYR A 170 -14.66 -1.91 10.47
C TYR A 170 -13.88 -0.70 9.96
N ALA A 171 -14.05 0.44 10.61
CA ALA A 171 -13.23 1.62 10.40
C ALA A 171 -13.05 2.38 11.72
N THR A 172 -12.09 3.29 11.80
CA THR A 172 -11.97 4.17 12.98
C THR A 172 -13.18 5.09 13.08
N GLU A 173 -13.48 5.60 14.28
CA GLU A 173 -14.58 6.56 14.48
C GLU A 173 -14.41 7.81 13.60
N GLU A 174 -13.17 8.27 13.48
CA GLU A 174 -12.78 9.40 12.66
C GLU A 174 -13.04 9.13 11.17
N ALA A 175 -12.71 7.94 10.67
CA ALA A 175 -13.02 7.53 9.30
C ALA A 175 -14.54 7.45 9.07
N TRP A 176 -15.30 6.87 10.00
CA TRP A 176 -16.76 6.82 9.93
C TRP A 176 -17.38 8.20 9.84
N ARG A 177 -16.91 9.14 10.67
CA ARG A 177 -17.39 10.53 10.67
C ARG A 177 -17.15 11.21 9.33
N THR A 178 -16.00 10.98 8.70
CA THR A 178 -15.71 11.55 7.37
C THR A 178 -16.57 10.90 6.29
N MET A 179 -16.71 9.58 6.30
CA MET A 179 -17.51 8.83 5.32
C MET A 179 -19.02 9.11 5.41
N ALA A 180 -19.55 9.42 6.59
CA ALA A 180 -21.00 9.58 6.82
C ALA A 180 -21.69 10.59 5.89
N ASN A 181 -20.95 11.55 5.33
CA ASN A 181 -21.48 12.59 4.44
C ASN A 181 -21.24 12.34 2.95
N VAL A 182 -20.67 11.18 2.59
CA VAL A 182 -20.32 10.82 1.21
C VAL A 182 -21.32 9.79 0.69
N ARG A 183 -21.92 10.07 -0.48
CA ARG A 183 -22.85 9.14 -1.13
C ARG A 183 -22.11 7.86 -1.53
N GLY A 184 -22.73 6.70 -1.28
CA GLY A 184 -22.17 5.40 -1.67
C GLY A 184 -21.21 4.81 -0.63
N THR A 185 -21.19 5.34 0.59
CA THR A 185 -20.45 4.77 1.72
C THR A 185 -21.21 3.62 2.39
N PRO A 186 -20.49 2.67 3.02
CA PRO A 186 -21.13 1.62 3.81
C PRO A 186 -21.82 2.22 5.06
N SER A 187 -22.81 1.50 5.57
CA SER A 187 -23.37 1.77 6.89
C SER A 187 -22.34 1.45 7.96
N LYS A 188 -22.33 2.24 9.04
CA LYS A 188 -21.43 2.02 10.19
C LYS A 188 -21.82 0.73 10.92
N ASP A 189 -20.92 -0.25 10.94
CA ASP A 189 -21.08 -1.47 11.75
C ASP A 189 -20.23 -1.41 13.03
N ASP A 190 -18.89 -1.45 12.89
CA ASP A 190 -17.96 -1.50 14.03
C ASP A 190 -16.84 -0.46 13.96
N VAL A 191 -16.30 -0.16 15.15
CA VAL A 191 -15.23 0.83 15.34
C VAL A 191 -13.90 0.14 15.62
N LEU A 192 -12.87 0.55 14.89
CA LEU A 192 -11.48 0.21 15.16
C LEU A 192 -10.94 1.08 16.30
N GLU A 193 -10.78 0.48 17.47
CA GLU A 193 -10.23 1.14 18.66
C GLU A 193 -8.71 1.04 18.72
N ASP A 194 -8.06 2.07 19.26
CA ASP A 194 -6.61 2.09 19.39
C ASP A 194 -6.12 1.07 20.42
N GLY A 195 -5.20 0.19 20.02
CA GLY A 195 -4.78 -0.96 20.83
C GLY A 195 -5.81 -2.09 20.90
N GLY A 196 -6.94 -1.96 20.18
CA GLY A 196 -7.96 -2.98 20.06
C GLY A 196 -7.52 -4.17 19.20
N ILE A 197 -8.36 -5.20 19.15
CA ILE A 197 -8.14 -6.41 18.36
C ILE A 197 -9.40 -6.71 17.54
N VAL A 198 -9.23 -6.96 16.24
CA VAL A 198 -10.24 -7.63 15.43
C VAL A 198 -9.90 -9.11 15.38
N GLN A 199 -10.81 -9.96 15.87
CA GLN A 199 -10.64 -11.42 15.92
C GLN A 199 -11.63 -12.08 14.97
N VAL A 200 -11.14 -12.92 14.06
CA VAL A 200 -11.95 -13.85 13.26
C VAL A 200 -11.21 -15.19 13.24
N GLY A 201 -11.92 -16.28 13.51
CA GLY A 201 -11.34 -17.62 13.56
C GLY A 201 -10.07 -17.67 14.41
N ASN A 202 -8.99 -18.18 13.82
CA ASN A 202 -7.68 -18.31 14.47
C ASN A 202 -6.78 -17.07 14.36
N THR A 203 -7.25 -15.96 13.77
CA THR A 203 -6.42 -14.80 13.43
C THR A 203 -6.83 -13.57 14.24
N SER A 204 -5.85 -12.93 14.85
CA SER A 204 -5.99 -11.66 15.58
C SER A 204 -5.27 -10.54 14.83
N ILE A 205 -5.95 -9.43 14.60
CA ILE A 205 -5.34 -8.20 14.06
C ILE A 205 -5.31 -7.14 15.16
N ILE A 206 -4.11 -6.74 15.57
CA ILE A 206 -3.88 -5.64 16.51
C ILE A 206 -4.02 -4.33 15.75
N ILE A 207 -4.81 -3.42 16.31
CA ILE A 207 -5.12 -2.12 15.73
C ILE A 207 -4.26 -1.04 16.36
N ALA A 208 -3.61 -0.22 15.54
CA ALA A 208 -2.98 1.01 15.96
C ALA A 208 -3.58 2.18 15.17
N LYS A 209 -4.26 3.12 15.83
CA LYS A 209 -4.62 4.38 15.19
C LYS A 209 -3.34 5.15 14.87
N THR A 210 -3.14 5.48 13.60
CA THR A 210 -1.96 6.16 13.07
C THR A 210 -2.37 7.38 12.24
N PRO A 211 -3.10 8.34 12.83
CA PRO A 211 -3.60 9.50 12.11
C PRO A 211 -2.46 10.37 11.58
N GLY A 212 -2.78 11.21 10.60
CA GLY A 212 -1.87 12.16 10.00
C GLY A 212 -1.99 12.17 8.49
N HIS A 213 -1.96 11.01 7.82
CA HIS A 213 -2.34 10.94 6.40
C HIS A 213 -3.79 11.39 6.21
N THR A 214 -4.67 10.80 7.01
CA THR A 214 -6.02 11.27 7.31
C THR A 214 -6.26 11.20 8.82
N PRO A 215 -7.31 11.87 9.35
CA PRO A 215 -7.72 11.70 10.74
C PRO A 215 -8.06 10.25 11.11
N GLY A 216 -8.64 9.47 10.19
CA GLY A 216 -9.10 8.11 10.44
C GLY A 216 -8.10 6.99 10.15
N THR A 217 -6.85 7.31 9.80
CA THR A 217 -5.85 6.29 9.43
C THR A 217 -5.56 5.31 10.59
N ALA A 218 -5.61 4.01 10.30
CA ALA A 218 -5.19 2.92 11.17
C ALA A 218 -4.17 2.01 10.48
N SER A 219 -3.27 1.44 11.27
CA SER A 219 -2.24 0.47 10.87
C SER A 219 -2.39 -0.81 11.69
N PHE A 220 -1.93 -1.94 11.14
CA PHE A 220 -2.29 -3.26 11.63
C PHE A 220 -1.07 -4.14 11.88
N ILE A 221 -1.14 -4.98 12.90
CA ILE A 221 -0.16 -6.04 13.16
C ILE A 221 -0.88 -7.37 13.26
N PHE A 222 -0.42 -8.38 12.53
CA PHE A 222 -1.04 -9.71 12.50
C PHE A 222 -0.03 -10.81 12.17
N PRO A 223 -0.27 -12.05 12.63
CA PRO A 223 0.61 -13.17 12.34
C PRO A 223 0.46 -13.61 10.88
N VAL A 224 1.58 -14.03 10.28
CA VAL A 224 1.60 -14.68 8.96
C VAL A 224 2.51 -15.91 8.99
N LYS A 225 2.37 -16.79 8.01
CA LYS A 225 3.27 -17.94 7.84
C LYS A 225 3.78 -18.03 6.43
N ASP A 226 5.06 -18.31 6.27
CA ASP A 226 5.64 -18.70 4.98
C ASP A 226 6.13 -20.13 5.11
N ARG A 227 5.48 -21.06 4.41
CA ARG A 227 5.80 -22.49 4.45
C ARG A 227 5.80 -23.07 5.86
N GLY A 228 4.82 -22.66 6.67
CA GLY A 228 4.66 -23.09 8.06
C GLY A 228 5.54 -22.35 9.08
N VAL A 229 6.54 -21.57 8.64
CA VAL A 229 7.37 -20.74 9.53
C VAL A 229 6.60 -19.46 9.87
N ALA A 230 6.49 -19.15 11.16
CA ALA A 230 5.73 -18.00 11.65
C ALA A 230 6.54 -16.69 11.58
N TYR A 231 5.85 -15.62 11.19
CA TYR A 231 6.33 -14.24 11.11
C TYR A 231 5.25 -13.28 11.60
N THR A 232 5.60 -12.01 11.78
CA THR A 232 4.66 -10.96 12.21
C THR A 232 4.64 -9.83 11.19
N ALA A 233 3.50 -9.66 10.51
CA ALA A 233 3.28 -8.58 9.56
C ALA A 233 2.93 -7.27 10.27
N GLY A 234 3.52 -6.18 9.80
CA GLY A 234 3.10 -4.82 10.12
C GLY A 234 2.66 -4.10 8.85
N LEU A 235 1.36 -3.83 8.74
CA LEU A 235 0.75 -3.10 7.64
C LEU A 235 0.59 -1.63 8.00
N TRP A 236 1.25 -0.73 7.25
CA TRP A 236 1.08 0.71 7.41
C TRP A 236 -0.07 1.24 6.53
N GLY A 237 -1.05 1.90 7.15
CA GLY A 237 -2.32 2.26 6.51
C GLY A 237 -2.39 3.63 5.82
N GLY A 238 -1.31 4.41 5.70
CA GLY A 238 -1.36 5.68 4.97
C GLY A 238 -0.03 6.43 4.84
N LEU A 239 0.68 6.31 3.71
CA LEU A 239 1.95 7.02 3.46
C LEU A 239 1.78 8.40 2.81
N GLY A 240 0.58 8.80 2.39
CA GLY A 240 0.41 10.11 1.75
C GLY A 240 0.74 11.24 2.72
N LEU A 241 1.47 12.25 2.23
CA LEU A 241 1.84 13.40 3.04
C LEU A 241 0.65 14.35 3.20
N PRO A 242 0.24 14.69 4.44
CA PRO A 242 -0.86 15.62 4.64
C PRO A 242 -0.50 17.05 4.24
N GLY A 243 -1.51 17.91 4.16
CA GLY A 243 -1.36 19.31 3.76
C GLY A 243 -0.74 20.21 4.82
N SER A 244 -1.14 20.07 6.09
CA SER A 244 -0.86 21.03 7.16
C SER A 244 0.28 20.60 8.11
N ALA A 245 0.82 21.56 8.87
CA ALA A 245 1.86 21.31 9.86
C ALA A 245 1.36 20.40 10.99
N GLU A 246 0.12 20.58 11.44
CA GLU A 246 -0.50 19.81 12.52
C GLU A 246 -0.63 18.33 12.13
N ALA A 247 -1.16 18.07 10.93
CA ALA A 247 -1.31 16.71 10.42
C ALA A 247 0.05 16.04 10.15
N MET A 248 1.05 16.80 9.69
CA MET A 248 2.42 16.27 9.57
C MET A 248 3.03 15.92 10.93
N SER A 249 2.83 16.77 11.95
CA SER A 249 3.27 16.48 13.32
C SER A 249 2.61 15.21 13.85
N GLN A 250 1.30 15.07 13.61
CA GLN A 250 0.55 13.87 13.98
C GLN A 250 1.07 12.62 13.25
N GLN A 251 1.38 12.72 11.96
CA GLN A 251 1.93 11.59 11.19
C GLN A 251 3.32 11.17 11.72
N ILE A 252 4.16 12.13 12.10
CA ILE A 252 5.46 11.87 12.75
C ILE A 252 5.27 11.09 14.05
N GLU A 253 4.33 11.51 14.90
CA GLU A 253 4.00 10.82 16.15
C GLU A 253 3.45 9.41 15.88
N SER A 254 2.60 9.26 14.85
CA SER A 254 2.08 7.97 14.41
C SER A 254 3.18 7.00 13.99
N TYR A 255 4.20 7.44 13.24
CA TYR A 255 5.35 6.59 12.91
C TYR A 255 6.13 6.17 14.16
N ARG A 256 6.38 7.11 15.09
CA ARG A 256 7.08 6.81 16.36
C ARG A 256 6.31 5.79 17.20
N LYS A 257 5.00 6.00 17.35
CA LYS A 257 4.09 5.11 18.07
C LYS A 257 4.06 3.73 17.45
N PHE A 258 3.79 3.64 16.14
CA PHE A 258 3.66 2.35 15.47
C PHE A 258 4.98 1.60 15.41
N ARG A 259 6.12 2.28 15.23
CA ARG A 259 7.46 1.67 15.36
C ARG A 259 7.63 1.01 16.73
N SER A 260 7.27 1.71 17.80
CA SER A 260 7.36 1.16 19.16
C SER A 260 6.45 -0.05 19.38
N ILE A 261 5.24 -0.05 18.81
CA ILE A 261 4.34 -1.22 18.84
C ILE A 261 4.97 -2.37 18.03
N ALA A 262 5.44 -2.09 16.81
CA ALA A 262 6.04 -3.06 15.92
C ALA A 262 7.27 -3.75 16.54
N GLU A 263 8.14 -2.99 17.21
CA GLU A 263 9.29 -3.53 17.95
C GLU A 263 8.87 -4.45 19.09
N ARG A 264 7.84 -4.08 19.88
CA ARG A 264 7.31 -4.93 20.97
C ARG A 264 6.72 -6.24 20.48
N HIS A 265 6.13 -6.24 19.28
CA HIS A 265 5.52 -7.43 18.68
C HIS A 265 6.48 -8.20 17.76
N GLY A 266 7.73 -7.76 17.61
CA GLY A 266 8.70 -8.43 16.75
C GLY A 266 8.27 -8.44 15.28
N VAL A 267 7.65 -7.37 14.79
CA VAL A 267 7.26 -7.24 13.38
C VAL A 267 8.49 -7.41 12.51
N ASP A 268 8.42 -8.31 11.54
CA ASP A 268 9.52 -8.63 10.62
C ASP A 268 9.07 -8.77 9.17
N VAL A 269 7.78 -8.52 8.91
CA VAL A 269 7.17 -8.49 7.57
C VAL A 269 6.62 -7.10 7.28
N LEU A 270 7.01 -6.54 6.13
CA LEU A 270 6.60 -5.20 5.68
C LEU A 270 5.44 -5.30 4.70
N MET A 271 4.28 -4.80 5.09
CA MET A 271 3.08 -4.72 4.25
C MET A 271 2.53 -3.29 4.18
N GLY A 272 1.76 -3.00 3.13
CA GLY A 272 1.11 -1.71 2.98
C GLY A 272 -0.19 -1.80 2.21
N ASN A 273 -0.92 -0.69 2.21
CA ASN A 273 -2.18 -0.54 1.46
C ASN A 273 -2.00 0.04 0.05
N HIS A 274 -0.77 0.33 -0.36
CA HIS A 274 -0.41 0.58 -1.75
C HIS A 274 0.82 -0.26 -2.10
N GLN A 275 0.89 -0.77 -3.33
CA GLN A 275 2.01 -1.63 -3.73
C GLN A 275 3.35 -0.91 -3.71
N THR A 276 3.37 0.42 -3.82
CA THR A 276 4.62 1.20 -3.70
C THR A 276 5.15 1.26 -2.28
N HIS A 277 4.37 0.81 -1.29
CA HIS A 277 4.74 0.79 0.13
C HIS A 277 5.51 -0.48 0.45
N ASP A 278 5.04 -1.62 -0.04
CA ASP A 278 5.59 -2.94 0.26
C ASP A 278 6.20 -3.65 -0.93
N LEU A 279 6.27 -2.96 -2.07
CA LEU A 279 6.78 -3.47 -3.34
C LEU A 279 5.96 -4.65 -3.88
N SER A 280 4.66 -4.71 -3.60
CA SER A 280 3.86 -5.90 -3.94
C SER A 280 3.96 -6.35 -5.40
N ALA A 281 3.99 -5.43 -6.36
CA ALA A 281 4.17 -5.83 -7.77
C ALA A 281 5.47 -6.62 -8.01
N GLN A 282 6.59 -6.17 -7.41
CA GLN A 282 7.88 -6.83 -7.48
C GLN A 282 7.90 -8.11 -6.64
N ASN A 283 7.43 -8.03 -5.40
CA ASN A 283 7.48 -9.14 -4.45
C ASN A 283 6.67 -10.34 -4.92
N LEU A 284 5.47 -10.09 -5.47
CA LEU A 284 4.62 -11.14 -6.01
C LEU A 284 5.21 -11.76 -7.29
N ASP A 285 5.89 -10.98 -8.13
CA ASP A 285 6.60 -11.50 -9.30
C ASP A 285 7.76 -12.43 -8.89
N LEU A 286 8.55 -12.02 -7.89
CA LEU A 286 9.59 -12.87 -7.30
C LEU A 286 9.01 -14.17 -6.71
N LEU A 287 7.91 -14.07 -5.97
CA LEU A 287 7.23 -15.23 -5.38
C LEU A 287 6.65 -16.18 -6.44
N ARG A 288 6.22 -15.67 -7.60
CA ARG A 288 5.69 -16.48 -8.70
C ARG A 288 6.71 -17.48 -9.25
N TYR A 289 7.98 -17.11 -9.26
CA TYR A 289 9.08 -17.93 -9.75
C TYR A 289 9.94 -18.53 -8.62
N ARG A 290 9.53 -18.33 -7.37
CA ARG A 290 10.20 -18.92 -6.21
C ARG A 290 10.07 -20.43 -6.26
N THR A 291 11.20 -21.12 -6.30
CA THR A 291 11.31 -22.57 -6.13
C THR A 291 11.79 -22.87 -4.73
N CYS A 292 11.28 -23.93 -4.12
CA CYS A 292 11.72 -24.35 -2.80
C CYS A 292 11.86 -25.87 -2.73
N ASP A 293 12.94 -26.34 -2.13
CA ASP A 293 13.16 -27.74 -1.76
C ASP A 293 13.17 -27.84 -0.23
N GLU A 294 12.25 -28.62 0.32
CA GLU A 294 11.95 -28.65 1.76
C GLU A 294 11.81 -27.23 2.36
N ASN A 295 12.83 -26.75 3.09
CA ASN A 295 12.86 -25.44 3.74
C ASN A 295 13.81 -24.43 3.06
N GLU A 296 14.50 -24.82 2.00
CA GLU A 296 15.40 -23.94 1.25
C GLU A 296 14.69 -23.42 0.00
N CYS A 297 14.64 -22.10 -0.16
CA CYS A 297 14.03 -21.45 -1.32
C CYS A 297 15.08 -20.69 -2.13
N SER A 298 14.88 -20.62 -3.46
CA SER A 298 15.73 -19.83 -4.36
C SER A 298 15.77 -18.34 -3.99
N ILE A 299 14.70 -17.86 -3.36
CA ILE A 299 14.63 -16.56 -2.71
C ILE A 299 13.79 -16.68 -1.43
N GLN A 300 14.23 -16.02 -0.35
CA GLN A 300 13.38 -15.82 0.82
C GLN A 300 12.14 -15.02 0.43
N ASN A 301 11.01 -15.20 1.13
CA ASN A 301 9.84 -14.37 0.90
C ASN A 301 10.20 -12.87 1.02
N PRO A 302 10.09 -12.08 -0.07
CA PRO A 302 10.65 -10.73 -0.13
C PRO A 302 9.91 -9.70 0.72
N TYR A 303 8.74 -10.05 1.28
CA TYR A 303 8.06 -9.24 2.29
C TYR A 303 8.73 -9.32 3.67
N ILE A 304 9.55 -10.36 3.93
CA ILE A 304 10.29 -10.53 5.18
C ILE A 304 11.53 -9.64 5.15
N VAL A 305 11.66 -8.72 6.11
CA VAL A 305 12.72 -7.70 6.17
C VAL A 305 13.60 -7.77 7.42
N THR A 306 13.15 -8.43 8.50
CA THR A 306 13.64 -8.35 9.91
C THR A 306 13.07 -7.18 10.72
N THR A 307 12.99 -7.35 12.04
CA THR A 307 12.52 -6.30 12.96
C THR A 307 13.38 -5.05 12.97
N GLU A 308 14.71 -5.19 12.87
CA GLU A 308 15.61 -4.05 12.77
C GLU A 308 15.34 -3.25 11.48
N LYS A 309 15.21 -3.93 10.34
CA LYS A 309 14.95 -3.27 9.06
C LYS A 309 13.56 -2.63 9.04
N TYR A 310 12.54 -3.26 9.63
CA TYR A 310 11.21 -2.66 9.76
C TYR A 310 11.23 -1.38 10.63
N SER A 311 11.93 -1.42 11.76
CA SER A 311 12.12 -0.24 12.62
C SER A 311 12.86 0.88 11.88
N ARG A 312 13.93 0.55 11.15
CA ARG A 312 14.63 1.51 10.27
C ARG A 312 13.71 2.08 9.18
N PHE A 313 12.90 1.25 8.52
CA PHE A 313 11.94 1.69 7.51
C PHE A 313 10.97 2.75 8.05
N THR A 314 10.30 2.47 9.17
CA THR A 314 9.37 3.42 9.78
C THR A 314 10.08 4.72 10.22
N ARG A 315 11.35 4.62 10.66
CA ARG A 315 12.18 5.79 10.97
C ARG A 315 12.53 6.62 9.73
N VAL A 316 12.83 6.00 8.59
CA VAL A 316 13.03 6.70 7.31
C VAL A 316 11.76 7.43 6.91
N MET A 317 10.59 6.77 6.98
CA MET A 317 9.32 7.39 6.63
C MET A 317 9.00 8.60 7.51
N GLU A 318 9.22 8.50 8.83
CA GLU A 318 9.11 9.63 9.77
C GLU A 318 9.97 10.83 9.32
N MET A 319 11.22 10.59 8.93
CA MET A 319 12.13 11.65 8.48
C MET A 319 11.73 12.23 7.13
N CYS A 320 11.16 11.42 6.22
CA CYS A 320 10.61 11.95 4.96
C CYS A 320 9.49 12.96 5.21
N VAL A 321 8.63 12.74 6.22
CA VAL A 321 7.61 13.74 6.63
C VAL A 321 8.27 15.02 7.11
N ARG A 322 9.34 14.93 7.92
CA ARG A 322 10.08 16.11 8.41
C ARG A 322 10.77 16.89 7.31
N ILE A 323 11.33 16.19 6.32
CA ILE A 323 11.90 16.81 5.11
C ILE A 323 10.81 17.58 4.36
N ALA A 324 9.64 16.97 4.17
CA ALA A 324 8.52 17.62 3.50
C ALA A 324 8.01 18.84 4.29
N ALA A 325 7.92 18.74 5.62
CA ALA A 325 7.55 19.84 6.51
C ALA A 325 8.55 21.01 6.40
N ALA A 326 9.85 20.72 6.51
CA ALA A 326 10.90 21.72 6.42
C ALA A 326 10.92 22.43 5.05
N ARG A 327 10.65 21.69 3.95
CA ARG A 327 10.46 22.27 2.62
C ARG A 327 9.26 23.23 2.56
N ARG A 328 8.18 22.94 3.27
CA ARG A 328 6.98 23.80 3.34
C ARG A 328 7.12 24.97 4.33
N GLY A 329 8.23 25.05 5.07
CA GLY A 329 8.45 26.07 6.10
C GLY A 329 7.84 25.75 7.45
N TYR A 330 7.39 24.51 7.66
CA TYR A 330 6.85 24.06 8.95
C TYR A 330 8.00 23.63 9.86
N ASN A 331 8.13 24.26 11.02
CA ASN A 331 9.20 23.97 11.98
C ASN A 331 8.85 22.75 12.85
N LEU A 332 9.11 21.54 12.32
CA LEU A 332 8.88 20.26 12.99
C LEU A 332 10.20 19.55 13.31
N ARG A 333 11.14 20.24 13.97
CA ARG A 333 12.46 19.66 14.31
C ARG A 333 12.44 18.71 15.52
N VAL A 334 11.40 18.77 16.36
CA VAL A 334 11.30 18.03 17.64
C VAL A 334 10.87 16.58 17.45
#